data_AF-A0A533XYE7-F1
#
_entry.id   AF-A0A533XYE7-F1
#
_cell.length_a   1.000
_cell.length_b   1.000
_cell.length_c   1.000
_cell.angle_alpha   90.00
_cell.angle_beta   90.00
_cell.angle_gamma   90.00
#
_symmetry.space_group_name_H-M   'P 1'
#
loop_
_entity.id
_entity.type
_entity.pdbx_description
1 polymer ?
#
loop_
_entity_poly.entity_id
_entity_poly.type
_entity_poly.pdbx_seq_one_letter_code
_entity_poly.pdbx_strand_id
1 'polypeptide(L)'
;MVWRFIVLGVLLVIVYFMVKSALRGLFGKNQDVTRSVGTSGRPSEMVQDPVCGMFIPKEGAYFLEQSGQRVFFCSETCRASYQKKLAGA
;
A
#
# COMPACT_ATOMS: atom_id res chain seq x y z
N MET A 1 4.28 -29.82 -45.86
CA MET A 1 3.14 -29.96 -44.92
C MET A 1 3.40 -29.36 -43.54
N VAL A 2 4.55 -29.61 -42.90
CA VAL A 2 4.85 -29.23 -41.49
C VAL A 2 4.73 -27.73 -41.20
N TRP A 3 5.16 -26.86 -42.10
CA TRP A 3 5.06 -25.40 -41.95
C TRP A 3 3.61 -24.91 -41.81
N ARG A 4 2.67 -25.52 -42.52
CA ARG A 4 1.24 -25.18 -42.44
C ARG A 4 0.66 -25.55 -41.07
N PHE A 5 1.09 -26.66 -40.48
CA PHE A 5 0.68 -27.06 -39.13
C PHE A 5 1.29 -26.16 -38.05
N ILE A 6 2.56 -25.74 -38.20
CA ILE A 6 3.20 -24.79 -37.28
C ILE A 6 2.50 -23.44 -37.34
N VAL A 7 2.24 -22.92 -38.54
CA VAL A 7 1.53 -21.64 -38.72
C VAL A 7 0.12 -21.73 -38.14
N LEU A 8 -0.64 -22.79 -38.43
CA LEU A 8 -1.98 -22.98 -37.86
C LEU A 8 -1.97 -23.10 -36.33
N GLY A 9 -0.97 -23.79 -35.75
CA GLY A 9 -0.81 -23.91 -34.30
C GLY A 9 -0.49 -22.56 -33.65
N VAL A 10 0.45 -21.79 -34.20
CA VAL A 10 0.81 -20.45 -33.69
C VAL A 10 -0.38 -19.49 -33.80
N LEU A 11 -1.11 -19.52 -34.92
CA LEU A 11 -2.29 -18.67 -35.12
C LEU A 11 -3.40 -19.02 -34.11
N LEU A 12 -3.63 -20.31 -33.83
CA LEU A 12 -4.55 -20.75 -32.79
C LEU A 12 -4.14 -20.28 -31.38
N VAL A 13 -2.85 -20.37 -31.05
CA VAL A 13 -2.33 -19.93 -29.74
C VAL A 13 -2.47 -18.41 -29.56
N ILE A 14 -2.18 -17.63 -30.61
CA ILE A 14 -2.34 -16.17 -30.59
C ILE A 14 -3.81 -15.79 -30.37
N VAL A 15 -4.73 -16.41 -31.11
CA VAL A 15 -6.18 -16.18 -30.96
C VAL A 15 -6.66 -16.59 -29.58
N TYR A 16 -6.25 -17.76 -29.08
CA TYR A 16 -6.56 -18.21 -27.73
C TYR A 16 -6.08 -17.22 -26.67
N PHE A 17 -4.85 -16.69 -26.80
CA PHE A 17 -4.30 -15.72 -25.86
C PHE A 17 -5.03 -14.38 -25.92
N MET A 18 -5.36 -13.88 -27.12
CA MET A 18 -6.16 -12.66 -27.28
C MET A 18 -7.55 -12.81 -26.66
N VAL A 19 -8.24 -13.93 -26.90
CA VAL A 19 -9.55 -14.22 -26.30
C VAL A 19 -9.42 -14.32 -24.78
N LYS A 20 -8.43 -15.04 -24.25
CA LYS A 20 -8.17 -15.13 -22.81
C LYS A 20 -7.75 -13.79 -22.20
N SER A 21 -7.09 -12.92 -22.96
CA SER A 21 -6.68 -11.58 -22.52
C SER A 21 -7.86 -10.62 -22.49
N ALA A 22 -8.74 -10.67 -23.49
CA ALA A 22 -9.98 -9.91 -23.52
C ALA A 22 -10.97 -10.39 -22.44
N LEU A 23 -11.10 -11.71 -22.25
CA LEU A 23 -11.88 -12.29 -21.16
C LEU A 23 -11.31 -11.92 -19.77
N ARG A 24 -9.98 -11.87 -19.60
CA ARG A 24 -9.33 -11.36 -18.38
C ARG A 24 -9.47 -9.83 -18.21
N GLY A 25 -9.66 -9.09 -19.29
CA GLY A 25 -9.95 -7.65 -19.25
C GLY A 25 -11.38 -7.35 -18.82
N LEU A 26 -12.33 -8.24 -19.17
CA LEU A 26 -13.72 -8.17 -18.73
C LEU A 26 -13.90 -8.75 -17.31
N PHE A 27 -13.20 -9.83 -16.96
CA PHE A 27 -13.05 -10.29 -15.57
C PHE A 27 -11.99 -9.46 -14.87
N GLY A 28 -12.36 -8.22 -14.58
CA GLY A 28 -11.57 -7.24 -13.85
C GLY A 28 -10.80 -7.89 -12.71
N LYS A 29 -9.48 -7.78 -12.82
CA LYS A 29 -8.54 -7.90 -11.70
C LYS A 29 -8.91 -6.82 -10.69
N ASN A 30 -9.84 -7.13 -9.80
CA ASN A 30 -10.17 -6.31 -8.64
C ASN A 30 -10.43 -7.19 -7.40
N GLN A 31 -9.49 -8.08 -7.11
CA GLN A 31 -9.32 -8.64 -5.77
C GLN A 31 -8.07 -8.03 -5.14
N ASP A 32 -8.30 -6.82 -4.64
CA ASP A 32 -7.73 -6.33 -3.39
C ASP A 32 -7.82 -7.40 -2.29
N VAL A 33 -6.68 -7.99 -1.90
CA VAL A 33 -6.42 -8.40 -0.51
C VAL A 33 -4.92 -8.23 -0.20
N THR A 34 -4.41 -7.02 -0.38
CA THR A 34 -3.45 -6.48 0.59
C THR A 34 -4.14 -5.32 1.28
N ARG A 35 -5.07 -5.69 2.16
CA ARG A 35 -5.44 -4.99 3.40
C ARG A 35 -5.14 -3.48 3.44
N SER A 36 -6.01 -2.71 2.81
CA SER A 36 -6.72 -1.58 3.45
C SER A 36 -5.94 -0.74 4.47
N VAL A 37 -5.09 0.17 3.99
CA VAL A 37 -5.00 1.56 4.50
C VAL A 37 -4.74 2.45 3.29
N GLY A 38 -5.81 2.79 2.57
CA GLY A 38 -5.78 3.64 1.39
C GLY A 38 -6.81 4.74 1.54
N THR A 39 -6.60 5.61 2.52
CA THR A 39 -7.27 6.91 2.51
C THR A 39 -6.79 7.66 1.27
N SER A 40 -7.76 7.95 0.41
CA SER A 40 -7.75 8.92 -0.67
C SER A 40 -6.68 10.02 -0.57
N GLY A 41 -5.76 10.01 -1.55
CA GLY A 41 -5.66 11.18 -2.44
C GLY A 41 -4.83 12.39 -2.00
N ARG A 42 -3.86 12.27 -1.09
CA ARG A 42 -2.74 13.22 -0.97
C ARG A 42 -1.44 12.47 -0.69
N PRO A 43 -0.27 12.95 -1.15
CA PRO A 43 1.01 12.48 -0.62
C PRO A 43 1.04 12.86 0.86
N SER A 44 0.56 11.96 1.71
CA SER A 44 0.55 12.15 3.15
C SER A 44 2.00 12.12 3.60
N GLU A 45 2.44 13.23 4.20
CA GLU A 45 3.79 13.35 4.73
C GLU A 45 3.97 12.26 5.80
N MET A 46 4.81 11.28 5.49
CA MET A 46 5.09 10.17 6.40
C MET A 46 6.10 10.64 7.42
N VAL A 47 5.78 10.39 8.68
CA VAL A 47 6.61 10.72 9.84
C VAL A 47 6.95 9.45 10.58
N GLN A 48 8.12 9.44 11.20
CA GLN A 48 8.58 8.31 11.98
C GLN A 48 8.16 8.48 13.45
N ASP A 49 7.57 7.44 14.02
CA ASP A 49 7.28 7.37 15.45
C ASP A 49 8.59 7.17 16.25
N PRO A 50 8.94 8.06 17.20
CA PRO A 50 10.19 7.94 17.97
C PRO A 50 10.19 6.82 19.02
N VAL A 51 9.05 6.18 19.29
CA VAL A 51 8.92 5.09 20.26
C VAL A 51 9.14 3.74 19.60
N CYS A 52 8.47 3.48 18.47
CA CYS A 52 8.52 2.18 17.78
C CYS A 52 9.26 2.21 16.44
N GLY A 53 9.58 3.39 15.90
CA GLY A 53 10.28 3.55 14.63
C GLY A 53 9.40 3.34 13.39
N MET A 54 8.10 3.15 13.55
CA MET A 54 7.16 2.92 12.45
C MET A 54 6.89 4.21 11.68
N PHE A 55 6.88 4.12 10.35
CA PHE A 55 6.45 5.22 9.49
C PHE A 55 4.93 5.25 9.40
N ILE A 56 4.36 6.39 9.77
CA ILE A 56 2.92 6.63 9.77
C ILE A 56 2.58 7.92 9.04
N PRO A 57 1.43 7.99 8.35
CA PRO A 57 0.97 9.23 7.75
C PRO A 57 0.65 10.25 8.86
N LYS A 58 1.07 11.52 8.70
CA LYS A 58 0.66 12.60 9.62
C LYS A 58 -0.87 12.73 9.74
N GLU A 59 -1.59 12.44 8.65
CA GLU A 59 -3.04 12.53 8.59
C GLU A 59 -3.69 11.43 9.43
N GLY A 60 -4.31 11.82 10.54
CA GLY A 60 -4.98 10.89 11.47
C GLY A 60 -4.06 10.27 12.53
N ALA A 61 -2.78 10.63 12.57
CA ALA A 61 -1.86 10.20 13.61
C ALA A 61 -2.06 10.95 14.93
N TYR A 62 -1.75 10.30 16.05
CA TYR A 62 -1.73 10.94 17.35
C TYR A 62 -0.52 11.86 17.43
N PHE A 63 -0.70 13.09 17.92
CA PHE A 63 0.41 14.03 18.08
C PHE A 63 0.50 14.57 19.51
N LEU A 64 1.71 14.96 19.89
CA LEU A 64 2.01 15.69 21.13
C LEU A 64 2.85 16.92 20.76
N GLU A 65 2.54 18.05 21.37
CA GLU A 65 3.34 19.26 21.20
C GLU A 65 4.40 19.33 22.31
N GLN A 66 5.67 19.34 21.92
CA GLN A 66 6.80 19.42 22.82
C GLN A 66 7.76 20.51 22.34
N SER A 67 8.05 21.49 23.20
CA SER A 67 9.02 22.56 22.90
C SER A 67 8.75 23.28 21.56
N GLY A 68 7.48 23.41 21.16
CA GLY A 68 7.07 24.01 19.88
C GLY A 68 7.13 23.08 18.67
N GLN A 69 7.50 21.80 18.85
CA GLN A 69 7.51 20.79 17.79
C GLN A 69 6.43 19.74 18.01
N ARG A 70 5.71 19.38 16.94
CA ARG A 70 4.70 18.32 16.98
C ARG A 70 5.37 16.98 16.68
N VAL A 71 5.33 16.09 17.66
CA VAL A 71 5.79 14.71 17.55
C VAL A 71 4.60 13.81 17.27
N PHE A 72 4.71 12.92 16.29
CA PHE A 72 3.64 12.05 15.84
C PHE A 72 3.87 10.60 16.28
N PHE A 73 2.78 9.88 16.58
CA PHE A 73 2.78 8.53 17.11
C PHE A 73 1.76 7.65 16.40
N CYS A 74 2.09 6.37 16.24
CA CYS A 74 1.22 5.39 15.59
C CYS A 74 0.00 5.03 16.44
N SER A 75 0.07 5.23 17.75
CA SER A 75 -0.96 4.82 18.72
C SER A 75 -0.90 5.65 20.00
N GLU A 76 -2.01 5.65 20.74
CA GLU A 76 -2.09 6.30 22.05
C GLU A 76 -1.10 5.71 23.06
N THR A 77 -0.81 4.40 22.96
CA THR A 77 0.17 3.73 23.83
C THR A 77 1.59 4.24 23.60
N CYS A 78 1.98 4.50 22.35
CA CYS A 78 3.25 5.11 22.01
C CYS A 78 3.33 6.54 22.54
N ARG A 79 2.27 7.35 22.35
CA ARG A 79 2.18 8.71 22.90
C ARG A 79 2.34 8.72 24.43
N ALA A 80 1.63 7.86 25.15
CA ALA A 80 1.70 7.79 26.61
C ALA A 80 3.08 7.33 27.11
N SER A 81 3.69 6.36 26.42
CA SER A 81 5.05 5.89 26.72
C SER A 81 6.08 7.00 26.52
N TYR A 82 5.92 7.80 25.47
CA TYR A 82 6.76 8.97 25.21
C TYR A 82 6.59 10.03 26.30
N GLN A 83 5.36 10.34 26.71
CA GLN A 83 5.10 11.29 27.79
C GLN A 83 5.73 10.87 29.13
N LYS A 84 5.68 9.57 29.47
CA LYS A 84 6.35 9.04 30.66
C LYS A 84 7.87 9.24 30.62
N LYS A 85 8.49 9.05 29.45
CA LYS A 85 9.93 9.30 29.25
C LYS A 85 10.27 10.78 29.39
N LEU A 86 9.40 11.68 28.94
CA LEU A 86 9.59 13.14 29.07
C LEU A 86 9.48 13.62 30.52
N ALA A 87 8.59 13.04 31.32
CA ALA A 87 8.42 13.43 32.72
C ALA A 87 9.57 12.96 33.65
N GLY A 88 10.40 12.03 33.18
CA GLY A 88 11.53 11.48 33.93
C GLY A 88 12.90 12.03 33.52
N ALA A 89 12.95 13.02 32.62
CA ALA A 89 14.16 13.71 32.19
C ALA A 89 14.15 15.15 32.70
#